data_AF-R9IQB2-F1
#
_entry.id   AF-R9IQB2-F1
#
_cell.length_a   1.000
_cell.length_b   1.000
_cell.length_c   1.000
_cell.angle_alpha   90.00
_cell.angle_beta   90.00
_cell.angle_gamma   90.00
#
_symmetry.space_group_name_H-M   'P 1'
#
loop_
_entity.id
_entity.type
_entity.pdbx_description
1 polymer ?
#
loop_
_entity_poly.entity_id
_entity_poly.type
_entity_poly.pdbx_seq_one_letter_code
_entity_poly.pdbx_strand_id
1 'polypeptide(L)'
;MAVTKIHPVKTTLNKAIDYICNPDKTDNQILISSYGCSYQTADIEFGFTLSKARDKGDNLGHHLIQSFAPGEVSYEEAHRIGKELADKVLGGKYEYVLTTHIDKGHIHNHIIFCAVDFTTHRKYVSNKKSYYQIRNESDRLCKENGLSVVTPGQDRGKKYAEWDAERKGTSWKAKLKVVIDDTIPKAKDFDDFLRLMEAAGYEIKRGKFVSFRAPGQERFTRSKTLGEAYTVEAITERIVGTYRAKPKALRQEKVGISMLIDIQNSIKAAESKGYEQWAKIHNLKQAAKTLNFLTEHDISEYEQLQAVLDEVHTESEDTAATLKGLEKRLSDISLLMKNISAYQQTKAVYMQYKKAKDKEKFLRGNESSIIIHEAAAKTLQAAKNGGKLPDFKTLHTEYKELTEKKDKLYQEYGKLKKKVKQYDTIKQNVDSILRQAKQPERGKEAER
;
A
#
# COMPACT_ATOMS: atom_id res chain seq x y z
N MET A 1 -7.72 -10.65 -5.78
CA MET A 1 -6.88 -9.88 -4.84
C MET A 1 -6.78 -8.47 -5.33
N ALA A 2 -6.98 -7.53 -4.42
CA ALA A 2 -6.85 -6.11 -4.69
C ALA A 2 -5.42 -5.74 -5.08
N VAL A 3 -5.25 -4.92 -6.12
CA VAL A 3 -3.95 -4.46 -6.63
C VAL A 3 -4.03 -2.99 -6.98
N THR A 4 -2.99 -2.22 -6.64
CA THR A 4 -2.85 -0.83 -7.05
C THR A 4 -1.73 -0.64 -8.08
N LYS A 5 -1.91 0.33 -8.98
CA LYS A 5 -0.88 0.80 -9.92
C LYS A 5 -0.95 2.32 -10.04
N ILE A 6 0.19 3.00 -10.10
CA ILE A 6 0.23 4.45 -10.30
C ILE A 6 1.23 4.79 -11.41
N HIS A 7 0.85 5.71 -12.29
CA HIS A 7 1.73 6.21 -13.35
C HIS A 7 1.48 7.71 -13.60
N PRO A 8 2.49 8.46 -14.07
CA PRO A 8 2.35 9.89 -14.33
C PRO A 8 1.59 10.17 -15.63
N VAL A 9 0.88 11.29 -15.67
CA VAL A 9 0.27 11.89 -16.86
C VAL A 9 1.06 13.14 -17.22
N LYS A 10 1.64 13.18 -18.43
CA LYS A 10 2.63 14.22 -18.81
C LYS A 10 2.15 15.24 -19.84
N THR A 11 1.27 14.85 -20.77
CA THR A 11 0.94 15.70 -21.93
C THR A 11 -0.55 15.75 -22.23
N THR A 12 -1.26 14.63 -22.15
CA THR A 12 -2.67 14.52 -22.57
C THR A 12 -3.61 14.36 -21.37
N LEU A 13 -3.64 15.34 -20.47
CA LEU A 13 -4.47 15.28 -19.26
C LEU A 13 -5.97 15.18 -19.60
N ASN A 14 -6.46 16.06 -20.48
CA ASN A 14 -7.83 16.06 -20.97
C ASN A 14 -8.24 14.66 -21.51
N LYS A 15 -7.46 14.10 -22.46
CA LYS A 15 -7.72 12.75 -23.00
C LYS A 15 -7.70 11.65 -21.93
N ALA A 16 -6.87 11.78 -20.91
CA ALA A 16 -6.82 10.80 -19.82
C ALA A 16 -8.08 10.88 -18.95
N ILE A 17 -8.57 12.09 -18.67
CA ILE A 17 -9.82 12.33 -17.94
C ILE A 17 -11.02 11.82 -18.77
N ASP A 18 -11.10 12.19 -20.05
CA ASP A 18 -12.16 11.71 -20.95
C ASP A 18 -12.20 10.19 -21.05
N TYR A 19 -11.02 9.55 -21.12
CA TYR A 19 -10.92 8.10 -21.18
C TYR A 19 -11.49 7.42 -19.92
N ILE A 20 -11.23 7.96 -18.73
CA ILE A 20 -11.74 7.38 -17.49
C ILE A 20 -13.22 7.71 -17.27
N CYS A 21 -13.70 8.87 -17.75
CA CYS A 21 -15.08 9.31 -17.66
C CYS A 21 -16.01 8.76 -18.75
N ASN A 22 -15.53 7.82 -19.57
CA ASN A 22 -16.33 7.24 -20.66
C ASN A 22 -17.66 6.65 -20.11
N PRO A 23 -18.83 7.12 -20.59
CA PRO A 23 -20.15 6.64 -20.15
C PRO A 23 -20.34 5.13 -20.27
N ASP A 24 -19.82 4.52 -21.33
CA ASP A 24 -19.94 3.08 -21.61
C ASP A 24 -19.28 2.22 -20.52
N LYS A 25 -18.35 2.81 -19.76
CA LYS A 25 -17.58 2.13 -18.71
C LYS A 25 -18.04 2.48 -17.30
N THR A 26 -18.80 3.56 -17.14
CA THR A 26 -19.08 4.21 -15.85
C THR A 26 -20.57 4.21 -15.47
N ASP A 27 -21.33 3.28 -16.07
CA ASP A 27 -22.78 3.20 -15.94
C ASP A 27 -23.45 4.56 -16.20
N ASN A 28 -23.27 5.07 -17.42
CA ASN A 28 -23.79 6.39 -17.83
C ASN A 28 -23.36 7.55 -16.91
N GLN A 29 -22.10 7.55 -16.46
CA GLN A 29 -21.49 8.58 -15.59
C GLN A 29 -21.95 8.58 -14.12
N ILE A 30 -22.80 7.64 -13.68
CA ILE A 30 -23.23 7.54 -12.27
C ILE A 30 -22.02 7.26 -11.36
N LEU A 31 -21.01 6.54 -11.88
CA LEU A 31 -19.82 6.14 -11.13
C LEU A 31 -18.66 7.13 -11.28
N ILE A 32 -18.96 8.44 -11.31
CA ILE A 32 -17.97 9.52 -11.39
C ILE A 32 -18.08 10.41 -10.14
N SER A 33 -16.98 10.54 -9.41
CA SER A 33 -16.82 11.48 -8.30
C SER A 33 -15.64 12.40 -8.56
N SER A 34 -15.68 13.64 -8.07
CA SER A 34 -14.54 14.55 -8.09
C SER A 34 -14.38 15.31 -6.78
N TYR A 35 -13.16 15.77 -6.52
CA TYR A 35 -12.83 16.60 -5.37
C TYR A 35 -11.97 17.79 -5.80
N GLY A 36 -12.28 18.95 -5.25
CA GLY A 36 -11.59 20.20 -5.58
C GLY A 36 -11.76 20.68 -7.02
N CYS A 37 -12.54 19.99 -7.85
CA CYS A 37 -12.82 20.35 -9.25
C CYS A 37 -14.15 19.73 -9.70
N SER A 38 -14.66 20.18 -10.85
CA SER A 38 -15.69 19.46 -11.60
C SER A 38 -15.03 18.49 -12.58
N TYR A 39 -15.55 17.25 -12.69
CA TYR A 39 -14.99 16.26 -13.61
C TYR A 39 -15.01 16.73 -15.09
N GLN A 40 -15.96 17.59 -15.45
CA GLN A 40 -16.13 18.14 -16.81
C GLN A 40 -15.08 19.19 -17.18
N THR A 41 -14.50 19.86 -16.17
CA THR A 41 -13.54 20.97 -16.34
C THR A 41 -12.23 20.70 -15.60
N ALA A 42 -12.00 19.45 -15.21
CA ALA A 42 -10.89 19.06 -14.35
C ALA A 42 -9.53 19.33 -15.01
N ASP A 43 -9.39 19.20 -16.33
CA ASP A 43 -8.18 19.55 -17.06
C ASP A 43 -7.84 21.05 -16.98
N ILE A 44 -8.85 21.92 -17.10
CA ILE A 44 -8.72 23.37 -16.97
C ILE A 44 -8.36 23.75 -15.54
N GLU A 45 -9.06 23.19 -14.55
CA GLU A 45 -8.83 23.48 -13.14
C GLU A 45 -7.47 22.95 -12.65
N PHE A 46 -7.05 21.76 -13.10
CA PHE A 46 -5.71 21.24 -12.84
C PHE A 46 -4.67 22.14 -13.49
N GLY A 47 -4.90 22.56 -14.75
CA GLY A 47 -4.03 23.51 -15.45
C GLY A 47 -3.82 24.81 -14.68
N PHE A 48 -4.89 25.35 -14.08
CA PHE A 48 -4.80 26.54 -13.23
C PHE A 48 -3.95 26.30 -11.99
N THR A 49 -4.13 25.18 -11.30
CA THR A 49 -3.32 24.83 -10.13
C THR A 49 -1.86 24.55 -10.50
N LEU A 50 -1.62 23.87 -11.62
CA LEU A 50 -0.29 23.60 -12.17
C LEU A 50 0.47 24.88 -12.50
N SER A 51 -0.21 25.93 -12.99
CA SER A 51 0.42 27.22 -13.29
C SER A 51 1.03 27.92 -12.06
N LYS A 52 0.62 27.50 -10.86
CA LYS A 52 1.11 28.03 -9.57
C LYS A 52 2.25 27.20 -8.98
N ALA A 53 2.66 26.11 -9.63
CA ALA A 53 3.65 25.18 -9.11
C ALA A 53 4.96 25.88 -8.75
N ARG A 54 5.47 25.61 -7.54
CA ARG A 54 6.79 26.11 -7.10
C ARG A 54 7.94 25.30 -7.69
N ASP A 55 7.69 24.02 -7.91
CA ASP A 55 8.70 23.05 -8.31
C ASP A 55 8.64 22.78 -9.83
N LYS A 56 9.80 22.67 -10.47
CA LYS A 56 9.91 22.30 -11.89
C LYS A 56 9.51 20.83 -12.10
N GLY A 57 8.92 20.51 -13.25
CA GLY A 57 8.65 19.14 -13.69
C GLY A 57 7.56 19.08 -14.75
N ASP A 58 7.45 17.95 -15.46
CA ASP A 58 6.55 17.74 -16.61
C ASP A 58 5.26 16.99 -16.28
N ASN A 59 5.14 16.38 -15.09
CA ASN A 59 3.90 15.73 -14.68
C ASN A 59 2.78 16.76 -14.49
N LEU A 60 1.67 16.55 -15.19
CA LEU A 60 0.40 17.28 -15.06
C LEU A 60 -0.50 16.63 -14.00
N GLY A 61 -0.43 15.31 -13.90
CA GLY A 61 -1.19 14.54 -12.92
C GLY A 61 -0.63 13.14 -12.72
N HIS A 62 -1.33 12.36 -11.92
CA HIS A 62 -1.04 10.95 -11.68
C HIS A 62 -2.33 10.14 -11.84
N HIS A 63 -2.21 9.00 -12.51
CA HIS A 63 -3.29 8.05 -12.69
C HIS A 63 -3.06 6.82 -11.81
N LEU A 64 -3.84 6.75 -10.74
CA LEU A 64 -3.91 5.64 -9.81
C LEU A 64 -5.05 4.70 -10.24
N ILE A 65 -4.74 3.41 -10.33
CA ILE A 65 -5.69 2.33 -10.62
C ILE A 65 -5.75 1.45 -9.39
N GLN A 66 -6.96 1.11 -8.94
CA GLN A 66 -7.23 0.13 -7.89
C GLN A 66 -8.15 -0.94 -8.47
N SER A 67 -7.65 -2.17 -8.59
CA SER A 67 -8.38 -3.29 -9.18
C SER A 67 -8.76 -4.29 -8.10
N PHE A 68 -9.94 -4.91 -8.22
CA PHE A 68 -10.48 -5.91 -7.28
C PHE A 68 -10.54 -7.31 -7.92
N ALA A 69 -10.73 -8.37 -7.12
CA ALA A 69 -10.94 -9.69 -7.72
C ALA A 69 -12.29 -9.72 -8.47
N PRO A 70 -12.39 -10.45 -9.60
CA PRO A 70 -13.67 -10.66 -10.27
C PRO A 70 -14.71 -11.25 -9.30
N GLY A 71 -15.90 -10.65 -9.25
CA GLY A 71 -17.03 -11.12 -8.44
C GLY A 71 -16.94 -10.87 -6.93
N GLU A 72 -15.92 -10.15 -6.47
CA GLU A 72 -15.67 -9.96 -5.03
C GLU A 72 -16.28 -8.69 -4.44
N VAL A 73 -16.57 -7.68 -5.26
CA VAL A 73 -17.03 -6.37 -4.82
C VAL A 73 -18.14 -5.86 -5.73
N SER A 74 -19.11 -5.11 -5.20
CA SER A 74 -20.08 -4.37 -6.02
C SER A 74 -19.45 -3.10 -6.61
N TYR A 75 -20.06 -2.50 -7.64
CA TYR A 75 -19.53 -1.27 -8.20
C TYR A 75 -19.67 -0.08 -7.23
N GLU A 76 -20.75 -0.02 -6.43
CA GLU A 76 -20.95 1.02 -5.42
C GLU A 76 -19.92 0.91 -4.29
N GLU A 77 -19.70 -0.31 -3.82
CA GLU A 77 -18.72 -0.57 -2.78
C GLU A 77 -17.30 -0.27 -3.28
N ALA A 78 -16.96 -0.69 -4.50
CA ALA A 78 -15.70 -0.34 -5.12
C ALA A 78 -15.55 1.18 -5.24
N HIS A 79 -16.57 1.91 -5.71
CA HIS A 79 -16.53 3.36 -5.84
C HIS A 79 -16.30 4.05 -4.48
N ARG A 80 -17.03 3.61 -3.44
CA ARG A 80 -16.88 4.12 -2.08
C ARG A 80 -15.45 3.88 -1.55
N ILE A 81 -14.92 2.67 -1.70
CA ILE A 81 -13.54 2.33 -1.29
C ILE A 81 -12.52 3.17 -2.07
N GLY A 82 -12.75 3.40 -3.37
CA GLY A 82 -11.90 4.25 -4.20
C GLY A 82 -11.88 5.70 -3.74
N LYS A 83 -13.03 6.22 -3.31
CA LYS A 83 -13.14 7.58 -2.75
C LYS A 83 -12.43 7.69 -1.41
N GLU A 84 -12.63 6.74 -0.51
CA GLU A 84 -11.92 6.70 0.78
C GLU A 84 -10.40 6.60 0.59
N LEU A 85 -9.95 5.81 -0.39
CA LEU A 85 -8.54 5.72 -0.76
C LEU A 85 -8.02 7.07 -1.26
N ALA A 86 -8.74 7.73 -2.18
CA ALA A 86 -8.36 9.03 -2.73
C ALA A 86 -8.27 10.10 -1.63
N ASP A 87 -9.31 10.21 -0.80
CA ASP A 87 -9.38 11.18 0.30
C ASP A 87 -8.23 10.98 1.29
N LYS A 88 -7.92 9.72 1.65
CA LYS A 88 -6.85 9.42 2.61
C LYS A 88 -5.45 9.65 2.03
N VAL A 89 -5.21 9.23 0.79
CA VAL A 89 -3.89 9.36 0.13
C VAL A 89 -3.57 10.80 -0.23
N LEU A 90 -4.58 11.56 -0.69
CA LEU A 90 -4.41 12.92 -1.19
C LEU A 90 -4.62 13.97 -0.09
N GLY A 91 -5.21 13.58 1.05
CA GLY A 91 -5.31 14.40 2.26
C GLY A 91 -6.05 15.72 2.06
N GLY A 92 -6.95 15.77 1.06
CA GLY A 92 -7.71 16.97 0.74
C GLY A 92 -6.90 18.12 0.14
N LYS A 93 -5.75 17.84 -0.50
CA LYS A 93 -4.82 18.86 -1.02
C LYS A 93 -4.61 18.82 -2.53
N TYR A 94 -5.13 17.80 -3.19
CA TYR A 94 -5.01 17.61 -4.63
C TYR A 94 -6.40 17.47 -5.22
N GLU A 95 -6.66 18.14 -6.34
CA GLU A 95 -7.86 17.87 -7.11
C GLU A 95 -7.80 16.45 -7.66
N TYR A 96 -8.94 15.75 -7.68
CA TYR A 96 -9.02 14.44 -8.31
C TYR A 96 -10.36 14.18 -9.00
N VAL A 97 -10.32 13.28 -9.97
CA VAL A 97 -11.48 12.64 -10.61
C VAL A 97 -11.34 11.14 -10.38
N LEU A 98 -12.36 10.55 -9.77
CA LEU A 98 -12.52 9.12 -9.52
C LEU A 98 -13.61 8.57 -10.42
N THR A 99 -13.32 7.46 -11.09
CA THR A 99 -14.32 6.70 -11.86
C THR A 99 -14.22 5.22 -11.52
N THR A 100 -15.33 4.49 -11.60
CA THR A 100 -15.35 3.03 -11.45
C THR A 100 -15.73 2.40 -12.77
N HIS A 101 -14.87 1.51 -13.28
CA HIS A 101 -15.05 0.82 -14.55
C HIS A 101 -15.62 -0.58 -14.31
N ILE A 102 -16.66 -0.93 -15.08
CA ILE A 102 -17.39 -2.21 -15.00
C ILE A 102 -17.28 -3.05 -16.29
N ASP A 103 -16.53 -2.59 -17.29
CA ASP A 103 -16.51 -3.09 -18.68
C ASP A 103 -15.58 -4.30 -18.94
N LYS A 104 -14.62 -4.59 -18.04
CA LYS A 104 -13.52 -5.56 -18.31
C LYS A 104 -13.64 -6.89 -17.59
N GLY A 105 -14.85 -7.31 -17.24
CA GLY A 105 -15.09 -8.54 -16.47
C GLY A 105 -14.55 -8.52 -15.04
N HIS A 106 -14.04 -7.37 -14.59
CA HIS A 106 -13.66 -7.10 -13.20
C HIS A 106 -13.77 -5.61 -12.92
N ILE A 107 -14.18 -5.28 -11.70
CA ILE A 107 -14.37 -3.92 -11.24
C ILE A 107 -13.02 -3.30 -10.88
N HIS A 108 -12.81 -2.06 -11.29
CA HIS A 108 -11.62 -1.30 -10.94
C HIS A 108 -11.89 0.20 -10.91
N ASN A 109 -11.23 0.89 -9.99
CA ASN A 109 -11.27 2.34 -9.89
C ASN A 109 -10.11 2.98 -10.64
N HIS A 110 -10.39 4.12 -11.25
CA HIS A 110 -9.42 5.02 -11.83
C HIS A 110 -9.50 6.37 -11.11
N ILE A 111 -8.40 6.80 -10.49
CA ILE A 111 -8.26 8.09 -9.82
C ILE A 111 -7.19 8.87 -10.56
N ILE A 112 -7.59 9.94 -11.26
CA ILE A 112 -6.65 10.92 -11.82
C ILE A 112 -6.62 12.12 -10.91
N PHE A 113 -5.44 12.47 -10.39
CA PHE A 113 -5.27 13.61 -9.50
C PHE A 113 -4.16 14.55 -9.97
N CYS A 114 -4.31 15.84 -9.63
CA CYS A 114 -3.39 16.90 -10.01
C CYS A 114 -1.99 16.62 -9.44
N ALA A 115 -0.94 16.93 -10.20
CA ALA A 115 0.43 16.72 -9.73
C ALA A 115 0.89 17.75 -8.69
N VAL A 116 0.07 18.77 -8.40
CA VAL A 116 0.41 19.91 -7.53
C VAL A 116 -0.61 20.05 -6.42
N ASP A 117 -0.10 20.22 -5.20
CA ASP A 117 -0.89 20.55 -4.01
C ASP A 117 -1.47 21.97 -4.17
N PHE A 118 -2.79 22.12 -4.16
CA PHE A 118 -3.43 23.43 -4.36
C PHE A 118 -3.30 24.38 -3.16
N THR A 119 -2.80 23.91 -2.01
CA THR A 119 -2.52 24.71 -0.81
C THR A 119 -1.06 25.13 -0.74
N THR A 120 -0.13 24.20 -0.95
CA THR A 120 1.32 24.45 -0.80
C THR A 120 2.04 24.72 -2.13
N HIS A 121 1.38 24.42 -3.24
CA HIS A 121 1.90 24.51 -4.60
C HIS A 121 3.17 23.68 -4.86
N ARG A 122 3.41 22.67 -4.01
CA ARG A 122 4.48 21.68 -4.19
C ARG A 122 3.98 20.51 -5.02
N LYS A 123 4.91 19.85 -5.73
CA LYS A 123 4.57 18.66 -6.51
C LYS A 123 4.40 17.40 -5.67
N TYR A 124 3.49 16.53 -6.09
CA TYR A 124 3.31 15.20 -5.52
C TYR A 124 4.60 14.38 -5.67
N VAL A 125 5.06 13.79 -4.56
CA VAL A 125 6.29 12.99 -4.54
C VAL A 125 5.97 11.53 -4.84
N SER A 126 5.93 11.19 -6.14
CA SER A 126 5.74 9.81 -6.60
C SER A 126 7.04 9.00 -6.54
N ASN A 127 7.24 8.26 -5.47
CA ASN A 127 8.36 7.33 -5.27
C ASN A 127 7.92 5.99 -4.65
N LYS A 128 8.86 5.07 -4.46
CA LYS A 128 8.60 3.74 -3.87
C LYS A 128 7.90 3.82 -2.50
N LYS A 129 8.28 4.78 -1.64
CA LYS A 129 7.67 4.97 -0.32
C LYS A 129 6.20 5.40 -0.45
N SER A 130 5.91 6.42 -1.27
CA SER A 130 4.54 6.88 -1.52
C SER A 130 3.65 5.79 -2.11
N TYR A 131 4.19 4.98 -3.02
CA TYR A 131 3.45 3.85 -3.60
C TYR A 131 3.10 2.78 -2.56
N TYR A 132 4.03 2.43 -1.65
CA TYR A 132 3.70 1.51 -0.57
C TYR A 132 2.69 2.08 0.41
N GLN A 133 2.66 3.40 0.63
CA GLN A 133 1.61 4.03 1.43
C GLN A 133 0.24 3.83 0.76
N ILE A 134 0.13 4.11 -0.55
CA ILE A 134 -1.10 3.86 -1.32
C ILE A 134 -1.51 2.38 -1.24
N ARG A 135 -0.57 1.47 -1.48
CA ARG A 135 -0.86 0.03 -1.45
C ARG A 135 -1.32 -0.41 -0.07
N ASN A 136 -0.61 -0.04 1.00
CA ASN A 136 -0.98 -0.44 2.35
C ASN A 136 -2.35 0.12 2.74
N GLU A 137 -2.68 1.33 2.29
CA GLU A 137 -3.98 1.94 2.51
C GLU A 137 -5.09 1.19 1.76
N SER A 138 -4.87 0.89 0.48
CA SER A 138 -5.79 0.06 -0.30
C SER A 138 -5.97 -1.33 0.31
N ASP A 139 -4.88 -1.99 0.72
CA ASP A 139 -4.93 -3.31 1.36
C ASP A 139 -5.67 -3.25 2.70
N ARG A 140 -5.52 -2.16 3.46
CA ARG A 140 -6.28 -1.94 4.71
C ARG A 140 -7.77 -1.83 4.42
N LEU A 141 -8.17 -0.92 3.53
CA LEU A 141 -9.58 -0.71 3.18
C LEU A 141 -10.21 -1.99 2.63
N CYS A 142 -9.49 -2.73 1.79
CA CYS A 142 -9.98 -4.01 1.27
C CYS A 142 -10.23 -5.02 2.40
N LYS A 143 -9.30 -5.18 3.36
CA LYS A 143 -9.49 -6.08 4.50
C LYS A 143 -10.66 -5.69 5.40
N GLU A 144 -10.80 -4.39 5.68
CA GLU A 144 -11.89 -3.86 6.52
C GLU A 144 -13.26 -4.14 5.90
N ASN A 145 -13.33 -4.31 4.58
CA ASN A 145 -14.55 -4.67 3.84
C ASN A 145 -14.58 -6.16 3.43
N GLY A 146 -13.75 -7.02 4.05
CA GLY A 146 -13.76 -8.46 3.79
C GLY A 146 -13.19 -8.89 2.42
N LEU A 147 -12.54 -7.99 1.69
CA LEU A 147 -11.98 -8.26 0.36
C LEU A 147 -10.56 -8.84 0.43
N SER A 148 -10.20 -9.65 -0.56
CA SER A 148 -8.90 -10.30 -0.68
C SER A 148 -7.79 -9.31 -1.00
N VAL A 149 -6.65 -9.46 -0.33
CA VAL A 149 -5.45 -8.64 -0.53
C VAL A 149 -4.22 -9.47 -0.83
N VAL A 150 -3.21 -8.85 -1.44
CA VAL A 150 -1.95 -9.53 -1.73
C VAL A 150 -1.11 -9.68 -0.46
N THR A 151 -0.98 -10.90 0.05
CA THR A 151 -0.14 -11.21 1.23
C THR A 151 1.34 -10.92 0.95
N PRO A 152 2.00 -10.04 1.74
CA PRO A 152 3.42 -9.76 1.59
C PRO A 152 4.27 -11.02 1.82
N GLY A 153 4.99 -11.47 0.78
CA GLY A 153 5.98 -12.54 0.88
C GLY A 153 5.50 -13.95 0.51
N GLN A 154 4.20 -14.17 0.24
CA GLN A 154 3.74 -15.43 -0.36
C GLN A 154 4.04 -15.49 -1.87
N ASP A 155 4.03 -14.34 -2.54
CA ASP A 155 4.47 -14.22 -3.93
C ASP A 155 5.30 -12.94 -4.10
N ARG A 156 6.58 -13.10 -4.47
CA ARG A 156 7.27 -12.01 -5.17
C ARG A 156 6.53 -11.87 -6.49
N GLY A 157 5.87 -10.73 -6.72
CA GLY A 157 5.11 -10.48 -7.94
C GLY A 157 5.91 -10.91 -9.16
N LYS A 158 5.48 -12.01 -9.79
CA LYS A 158 6.10 -12.54 -10.99
C LYS A 158 5.97 -11.47 -12.07
N LYS A 159 7.05 -11.19 -12.81
CA LYS A 159 6.89 -10.36 -14.02
C LYS A 159 5.89 -11.09 -14.92
N TYR A 160 5.01 -10.36 -15.61
CA TYR A 160 3.95 -10.96 -16.44
C TYR A 160 4.49 -12.05 -17.39
N ALA A 161 5.66 -11.84 -17.98
CA ALA A 161 6.35 -12.83 -18.83
C ALA A 161 6.78 -14.11 -18.08
N GLU A 162 7.13 -14.00 -16.80
CA GLU A 162 7.53 -15.14 -15.95
C GLU A 162 6.30 -15.94 -15.52
N TRP A 163 5.17 -15.28 -15.24
CA TRP A 163 3.88 -15.93 -14.97
C TRP A 163 3.31 -16.65 -16.21
N ASP A 164 3.35 -16.02 -17.39
CA ASP A 164 2.88 -16.62 -18.64
C ASP A 164 3.76 -17.81 -19.08
N ALA A 165 5.09 -17.71 -18.89
CA ALA A 165 6.02 -18.80 -19.20
C ALA A 165 5.89 -20.00 -18.25
N GLU A 166 5.61 -19.78 -16.96
CA GLU A 166 5.32 -20.89 -16.05
C GLU A 166 3.99 -21.58 -16.38
N ARG A 167 2.92 -20.80 -16.67
CA ARG A 167 1.62 -21.35 -17.07
C ARG A 167 1.70 -22.20 -18.35
N LYS A 168 2.58 -21.82 -19.27
CA LYS A 168 2.82 -22.53 -20.54
C LYS A 168 3.90 -23.61 -20.46
N GLY A 169 4.53 -23.83 -19.29
CA GLY A 169 5.61 -24.82 -19.12
C GLY A 169 6.92 -24.46 -19.86
N THR A 170 7.11 -23.20 -20.25
CA THR A 170 8.28 -22.70 -21.00
C THR A 170 9.35 -22.05 -20.13
N SER A 171 9.25 -22.16 -18.80
CA SER A 171 10.23 -21.58 -17.86
C SER A 171 11.60 -22.28 -17.98
N TRP A 172 12.53 -21.63 -18.69
CA TRP A 172 13.92 -22.09 -18.84
C TRP A 172 14.63 -22.28 -17.50
N LYS A 173 14.33 -21.47 -16.49
CA LYS A 173 14.93 -21.60 -15.14
C LYS A 173 14.44 -22.85 -14.42
N ALA A 174 13.15 -23.19 -14.53
CA ALA A 174 12.60 -24.38 -13.91
C ALA A 174 13.18 -25.64 -14.56
N LYS A 175 13.22 -25.68 -15.90
CA LYS A 175 13.83 -26.78 -16.67
C LYS A 175 15.30 -26.97 -16.31
N LEU A 176 16.07 -25.88 -16.24
CA LEU A 176 17.48 -25.92 -15.85
C LEU A 176 17.68 -26.45 -14.42
N LYS A 177 16.83 -26.08 -13.46
CA LYS A 177 16.92 -26.63 -12.09
C LYS A 177 16.73 -28.14 -12.05
N VAL A 178 15.71 -28.65 -12.75
CA VAL A 178 15.45 -30.09 -12.83
C VAL A 178 16.65 -30.81 -13.41
N VAL A 179 17.20 -30.34 -14.53
CA VAL A 179 18.38 -30.95 -15.15
C VAL A 179 19.60 -30.90 -14.22
N ILE A 180 19.83 -29.79 -13.52
CA ILE A 180 20.92 -29.68 -12.54
C ILE A 180 20.72 -30.70 -11.40
N ASP A 181 19.51 -30.80 -10.85
CA ASP A 181 19.18 -31.69 -9.75
C ASP A 181 19.30 -33.18 -10.15
N ASP A 182 18.97 -33.53 -11.39
CA ASP A 182 19.12 -34.88 -11.96
C ASP A 182 20.58 -35.23 -12.32
N THR A 183 21.42 -34.22 -12.54
CA THR A 183 22.82 -34.38 -12.95
C THR A 183 23.75 -34.50 -11.75
N ILE A 184 23.46 -33.79 -10.66
CA ILE A 184 24.28 -33.80 -9.43
C ILE A 184 24.59 -35.21 -8.90
N PRO A 185 23.63 -36.15 -8.79
CA PRO A 185 23.91 -37.50 -8.27
C PRO A 185 24.81 -38.35 -9.17
N LYS A 186 24.98 -37.95 -10.45
CA LYS A 186 25.74 -38.70 -11.47
C LYS A 186 27.17 -38.17 -11.62
N ALA A 187 27.44 -36.98 -11.10
CA ALA A 187 28.72 -36.31 -11.23
C ALA A 187 29.69 -36.76 -10.13
N LYS A 188 30.97 -36.93 -10.50
CA LYS A 188 32.04 -37.24 -9.53
C LYS A 188 32.63 -36.00 -8.87
N ASP A 189 32.71 -34.91 -9.64
CA ASP A 189 33.22 -33.62 -9.22
C ASP A 189 32.54 -32.52 -10.06
N PHE A 190 32.89 -31.25 -9.81
CA PHE A 190 32.26 -30.12 -10.49
C PHE A 190 32.59 -30.07 -11.99
N ASP A 191 33.78 -30.50 -12.41
CA ASP A 191 34.16 -30.52 -13.83
C ASP A 191 33.46 -31.65 -14.59
N ASP A 192 33.24 -32.79 -13.94
CA ASP A 192 32.42 -33.89 -14.43
C ASP A 192 30.94 -33.48 -14.54
N PHE A 193 30.42 -32.74 -13.55
CA PHE A 193 29.09 -32.14 -13.62
C PHE A 193 28.92 -31.23 -14.84
N LEU A 194 29.90 -30.36 -15.14
CA LEU A 194 29.82 -29.48 -16.30
C LEU A 194 29.85 -30.27 -17.62
N ARG A 195 30.65 -31.34 -17.71
CA ARG A 195 30.66 -32.23 -18.87
C ARG A 195 29.32 -32.94 -19.07
N LEU A 196 28.68 -33.39 -17.99
CA LEU A 196 27.35 -34.01 -18.05
C LEU A 196 26.26 -33.01 -18.47
N MET A 197 26.36 -31.75 -18.03
CA MET A 197 25.47 -30.68 -18.46
C MET A 197 25.63 -30.34 -19.96
N GLU A 198 26.87 -30.33 -20.47
CA GLU A 198 27.16 -30.19 -21.91
C GLU A 198 26.60 -31.37 -22.71
N ALA A 199 26.75 -32.61 -22.20
CA ALA A 199 26.16 -33.80 -22.80
C ALA A 199 24.62 -33.77 -22.80
N ALA A 200 24.01 -33.11 -21.81
CA ALA A 200 22.57 -32.82 -21.77
C ALA A 200 22.13 -31.68 -22.71
N GLY A 201 23.05 -31.14 -23.53
CA GLY A 201 22.79 -30.14 -24.56
C GLY A 201 22.86 -28.68 -24.09
N TYR A 202 23.38 -28.42 -22.88
CA TYR A 202 23.54 -27.05 -22.40
C TYR A 202 24.90 -26.46 -22.81
N GLU A 203 24.88 -25.25 -23.34
CA GLU A 203 26.10 -24.47 -23.50
C GLU A 203 26.49 -23.81 -22.18
N ILE A 204 27.78 -23.91 -21.83
CA ILE A 204 28.30 -23.45 -20.54
C ILE A 204 29.32 -22.34 -20.76
N LYS A 205 29.16 -21.25 -20.01
CA LYS A 205 30.15 -20.17 -19.93
C LYS A 205 30.71 -20.06 -18.52
N ARG A 206 32.01 -20.29 -18.39
CA ARG A 206 32.76 -20.05 -17.15
C ARG A 206 33.15 -18.57 -17.07
N GLY A 207 32.87 -17.93 -15.95
CA GLY A 207 33.17 -16.53 -15.67
C GLY A 207 33.02 -16.29 -14.17
N LYS A 208 32.80 -15.05 -13.71
CA LYS A 208 32.55 -14.76 -12.29
C LYS A 208 31.40 -15.58 -11.69
N PHE A 209 30.44 -15.99 -12.52
CA PHE A 209 29.41 -16.98 -12.19
C PHE A 209 29.25 -17.92 -13.38
N VAL A 210 29.15 -19.23 -13.13
CA VAL A 210 28.84 -20.22 -14.18
C VAL A 210 27.46 -19.93 -14.75
N SER A 211 27.36 -19.94 -16.07
CA SER A 211 26.11 -19.63 -16.78
C SER A 211 25.78 -20.72 -17.80
N PHE A 212 24.50 -21.07 -17.88
CA PHE A 212 23.98 -22.16 -18.73
C PHE A 212 23.01 -21.61 -19.77
N ARG A 213 23.03 -22.16 -20.98
CA ARG A 213 22.08 -21.83 -22.05
C ARG A 213 21.55 -23.12 -22.66
N ALA A 214 20.24 -23.29 -22.61
CA ALA A 214 19.57 -24.42 -23.26
C ALA A 214 19.50 -24.22 -24.79
N PRO A 215 19.34 -25.30 -25.58
CA PRO A 215 19.09 -25.18 -27.02
C PRO A 215 17.84 -24.34 -27.29
N GLY A 216 17.97 -23.30 -28.13
CA GLY A 216 16.88 -22.37 -28.44
C GLY A 216 16.67 -21.24 -27.43
N GLN A 217 17.46 -21.16 -26.35
CA GLN A 217 17.45 -20.04 -25.42
C GLN A 217 18.39 -18.91 -25.92
N GLU A 218 17.88 -17.69 -26.11
CA GLU A 218 18.71 -16.59 -26.62
C GLU A 218 19.82 -16.15 -25.64
N ARG A 219 19.52 -16.11 -24.33
CA ARG A 219 20.41 -15.56 -23.29
C ARG A 219 20.80 -16.60 -22.25
N PHE A 220 22.04 -16.53 -21.79
CA PHE A 220 22.54 -17.37 -20.70
C PHE A 220 21.84 -17.08 -19.36
N THR A 221 21.57 -18.14 -18.59
CA THR A 221 21.06 -18.09 -17.22
C THR A 221 22.21 -18.30 -16.24
N ARG A 222 22.46 -17.32 -15.37
CA ARG A 222 23.53 -17.40 -14.36
C ARG A 222 23.11 -18.29 -13.19
N SER A 223 23.99 -19.16 -12.72
CA SER A 223 23.76 -20.07 -11.58
C SER A 223 23.24 -19.34 -10.33
N LYS A 224 23.84 -18.19 -9.99
CA LYS A 224 23.40 -17.31 -8.88
C LYS A 224 21.92 -16.90 -8.94
N THR A 225 21.32 -16.82 -10.14
CA THR A 225 19.91 -16.40 -10.30
C THR A 225 18.91 -17.54 -10.08
N LEU A 226 19.38 -18.78 -9.96
CA LEU A 226 18.56 -19.97 -9.71
C LEU A 226 18.25 -20.14 -8.22
N GLY A 227 19.11 -19.62 -7.33
CA GLY A 227 18.94 -19.66 -5.88
C GLY A 227 20.22 -20.11 -5.17
N GLU A 228 20.21 -20.04 -3.84
CA GLU A 228 21.39 -20.37 -3.02
C GLU A 228 21.80 -21.84 -3.10
N ALA A 229 20.89 -22.75 -3.43
CA ALA A 229 21.16 -24.18 -3.62
C ALA A 229 21.78 -24.55 -4.97
N TYR A 230 21.95 -23.56 -5.87
CA TYR A 230 22.42 -23.76 -7.25
C TYR A 230 23.66 -22.90 -7.56
N THR A 231 24.37 -22.42 -6.53
CA THR A 231 25.69 -21.79 -6.74
C THR A 231 26.75 -22.86 -7.02
N VAL A 232 27.92 -22.45 -7.51
CA VAL A 232 29.02 -23.39 -7.79
C VAL A 232 29.39 -24.16 -6.52
N GLU A 233 29.53 -23.43 -5.42
CA GLU A 233 29.87 -23.98 -4.10
C GLU A 233 28.80 -24.98 -3.64
N ALA A 234 27.52 -24.59 -3.73
CA ALA A 234 26.42 -25.47 -3.34
C ALA A 234 26.33 -26.74 -4.21
N ILE A 235 26.56 -26.64 -5.52
CA ILE A 235 26.57 -27.79 -6.42
C ILE A 235 27.73 -28.72 -6.08
N THR A 236 28.95 -28.19 -5.87
CA THR A 236 30.12 -28.98 -5.47
C THR A 236 29.91 -29.67 -4.13
N GLU A 237 29.37 -28.96 -3.13
CA GLU A 237 29.02 -29.54 -1.84
C GLU A 237 27.95 -30.64 -1.96
N ARG A 238 26.98 -30.49 -2.87
CA ARG A 238 25.93 -31.49 -3.11
C ARG A 238 26.47 -32.74 -3.80
N ILE A 239 27.45 -32.60 -4.70
CA ILE A 239 28.14 -33.72 -5.36
C ILE A 239 28.92 -34.55 -4.33
N VAL A 240 29.63 -33.89 -3.42
CA VAL A 240 30.44 -34.55 -2.37
C VAL A 240 29.57 -35.04 -1.20
N GLY A 241 28.27 -34.72 -1.17
CA GLY A 241 27.36 -35.09 -0.09
C GLY A 241 27.56 -34.31 1.21
N THR A 242 28.34 -33.22 1.19
CA THR A 242 28.63 -32.36 2.36
C THR A 242 27.72 -31.14 2.44
N TYR A 243 26.82 -30.97 1.47
CA TYR A 243 25.89 -29.84 1.43
C TYR A 243 25.04 -29.76 2.69
N ARG A 244 25.26 -28.68 3.43
CA ARG A 244 24.37 -28.25 4.51
C ARG A 244 23.68 -26.99 4.04
N ALA A 245 22.36 -27.02 3.93
CA ALA A 245 21.59 -25.81 3.69
C ALA A 245 22.01 -24.78 4.74
N LYS A 246 22.61 -23.66 4.30
CA LYS A 246 23.05 -22.62 5.23
C LYS A 246 21.86 -22.25 6.10
N PRO A 247 21.96 -22.34 7.43
CA PRO A 247 20.87 -21.89 8.28
C PRO A 247 20.62 -20.45 7.90
N LYS A 248 19.35 -20.13 7.56
CA LYS A 248 18.93 -18.73 7.42
C LYS A 248 19.50 -18.01 8.64
N ALA A 249 20.32 -16.97 8.40
CA ALA A 249 20.90 -16.16 9.45
C ALA A 249 19.86 -15.99 10.55
N LEU A 250 20.18 -16.45 11.78
CA LEU A 250 19.29 -16.33 12.92
C LEU A 250 18.80 -14.89 12.91
N ARG A 251 17.51 -14.71 12.59
CA ARG A 251 16.89 -13.39 12.67
C ARG A 251 17.20 -12.92 14.07
N GLN A 252 17.90 -11.79 14.17
CA GLN A 252 18.12 -11.12 15.46
C GLN A 252 16.81 -11.18 16.23
N GLU A 253 16.89 -11.72 17.45
CA GLU A 253 15.72 -11.91 18.30
C GLU A 253 15.03 -10.55 18.38
N LYS A 254 13.78 -10.47 17.92
CA LYS A 254 13.06 -9.20 17.89
C LYS A 254 13.00 -8.69 19.33
N VAL A 255 13.51 -7.49 19.56
CA VAL A 255 13.39 -6.78 20.83
C VAL A 255 11.89 -6.55 21.07
N GLY A 256 11.29 -7.30 21.99
CA GLY A 256 9.87 -7.21 22.35
C GLY A 256 9.25 -8.55 22.76
N ILE A 257 8.05 -8.46 23.34
CA ILE A 257 7.22 -9.62 23.71
C ILE A 257 6.43 -10.03 22.47
N SER A 258 6.52 -11.31 22.12
CA SER A 258 5.82 -11.92 20.99
C SER A 258 4.68 -12.79 21.49
N MET A 259 3.68 -13.02 20.63
CA MET A 259 2.58 -13.94 20.90
C MET A 259 3.10 -15.36 21.13
N LEU A 260 2.53 -16.06 22.11
CA LEU A 260 2.78 -17.48 22.32
C LEU A 260 2.29 -18.31 21.13
N ILE A 261 3.04 -19.37 20.82
CA ILE A 261 2.68 -20.32 19.75
C ILE A 261 1.70 -21.34 20.34
N ASP A 262 0.54 -21.48 19.70
CA ASP A 262 -0.37 -22.60 19.97
C ASP A 262 0.25 -23.89 19.42
N ILE A 263 1.01 -24.58 20.26
CA ILE A 263 1.69 -25.82 19.90
C ILE A 263 0.69 -26.92 19.54
N GLN A 264 -0.48 -26.97 20.21
CA GLN A 264 -1.49 -28.01 20.02
C GLN A 264 -2.09 -27.96 18.61
N ASN A 265 -2.31 -26.76 18.08
CA ASN A 265 -2.89 -26.56 16.75
C ASN A 265 -1.85 -26.23 15.67
N SER A 266 -0.55 -26.38 15.96
CA SER A 266 0.52 -26.07 15.02
C SER A 266 0.90 -27.28 14.18
N ILE A 267 0.57 -27.25 12.88
CA ILE A 267 0.97 -28.27 11.89
C ILE A 267 2.49 -28.50 11.94
N LYS A 268 3.28 -27.43 12.06
CA LYS A 268 4.75 -27.53 12.14
C LYS A 268 5.25 -28.19 13.41
N ALA A 269 4.53 -28.04 14.51
CA ALA A 269 4.87 -28.73 15.76
C ALA A 269 4.54 -30.22 15.65
N ALA A 270 3.40 -30.57 15.05
CA ALA A 270 3.03 -31.96 14.80
C ALA A 270 4.01 -32.68 13.85
N GLU A 271 4.47 -32.00 12.80
CA GLU A 271 5.36 -32.58 11.78
C GLU A 271 6.84 -32.64 12.20
N SER A 272 7.26 -31.83 13.18
CA SER A 272 8.69 -31.69 13.52
C SER A 272 8.92 -31.50 15.01
N LYS A 273 9.43 -32.57 15.65
CA LYS A 273 9.85 -32.57 17.07
C LYS A 273 10.85 -31.46 17.42
N GLY A 274 11.77 -31.13 16.50
CA GLY A 274 12.73 -30.04 16.71
C GLY A 274 12.06 -28.66 16.77
N TYR A 275 11.03 -28.44 15.95
CA TYR A 275 10.23 -27.22 15.97
C TYR A 275 9.33 -27.17 17.22
N GLU A 276 8.73 -28.29 17.61
CA GLU A 276 7.96 -28.39 18.86
C GLU A 276 8.82 -28.00 20.07
N GLN A 277 10.02 -28.57 20.20
CA GLN A 277 10.93 -28.25 21.29
C GLN A 277 11.36 -26.78 21.27
N TRP A 278 11.67 -26.25 20.09
CA TRP A 278 11.96 -24.83 19.93
C TRP A 278 10.77 -23.95 20.35
N ALA A 279 9.54 -24.31 19.98
CA ALA A 279 8.33 -23.59 20.33
C ALA A 279 8.06 -23.60 21.84
N LYS A 280 8.32 -24.73 22.53
CA LYS A 280 8.25 -24.80 24.00
C LYS A 280 9.22 -23.82 24.67
N ILE A 281 10.49 -23.84 24.26
CA ILE A 281 11.51 -22.91 24.79
C ILE A 281 11.15 -21.46 24.46
N HIS A 282 10.66 -21.19 23.25
CA HIS A 282 10.21 -19.86 22.84
C HIS A 282 9.06 -19.38 23.72
N ASN A 283 8.03 -20.21 23.91
CA ASN A 283 6.87 -19.88 24.73
C ASN A 283 7.25 -19.62 26.19
N LEU A 284 8.12 -20.44 26.79
CA LEU A 284 8.63 -20.21 28.14
C LEU A 284 9.32 -18.85 28.27
N LYS A 285 10.18 -18.49 27.31
CA LYS A 285 10.84 -17.18 27.29
C LYS A 285 9.84 -16.04 27.16
N GLN A 286 8.84 -16.16 26.29
CA GLN A 286 7.82 -15.12 26.12
C GLN A 286 6.89 -15.01 27.33
N ALA A 287 6.54 -16.13 27.98
CA ALA A 287 5.76 -16.16 29.21
C ALA A 287 6.49 -15.45 30.35
N ALA A 288 7.80 -15.74 30.54
CA ALA A 288 8.62 -15.04 31.52
C ALA A 288 8.69 -13.53 31.26
N LYS A 289 8.87 -13.11 30.00
CA LYS A 289 8.84 -11.68 29.64
C LYS A 289 7.46 -11.05 29.86
N THR A 290 6.38 -11.80 29.61
CA THR A 290 5.00 -11.35 29.86
C THR A 290 4.79 -11.13 31.35
N LEU A 291 5.22 -12.08 32.19
CA LEU A 291 5.14 -11.94 33.65
C LEU A 291 5.97 -10.75 34.15
N ASN A 292 7.21 -10.61 33.69
CA ASN A 292 8.06 -9.46 34.06
C ASN A 292 7.40 -8.14 33.68
N PHE A 293 6.79 -8.06 32.49
CA PHE A 293 6.08 -6.84 32.06
C PHE A 293 4.90 -6.52 32.98
N LEU A 294 4.11 -7.52 33.37
CA LEU A 294 3.00 -7.33 34.30
C LEU A 294 3.51 -6.85 35.67
N THR A 295 4.58 -7.45 36.18
CA THR A 295 5.22 -7.04 37.44
C THR A 295 5.80 -5.62 37.36
N GLU A 296 6.49 -5.27 36.27
CA GLU A 296 7.05 -3.93 36.04
C GLU A 296 5.98 -2.85 35.90
N HIS A 297 4.72 -3.21 35.67
CA HIS A 297 3.59 -2.29 35.51
C HIS A 297 2.56 -2.43 36.64
N ASP A 298 2.92 -3.12 37.73
CA ASP A 298 2.08 -3.33 38.90
C ASP A 298 0.71 -3.96 38.57
N ILE A 299 0.68 -4.83 37.55
CA ILE A 299 -0.52 -5.58 37.14
C ILE A 299 -0.43 -6.97 37.76
N SER A 300 -1.16 -7.18 38.85
CA SER A 300 -1.24 -8.48 39.53
C SER A 300 -2.51 -9.26 39.18
N GLU A 301 -3.60 -8.56 38.84
CA GLU A 301 -4.90 -9.15 38.55
C GLU A 301 -5.30 -9.01 37.07
N TYR A 302 -6.10 -9.96 36.59
CA TYR A 302 -6.56 -9.96 35.19
C TYR A 302 -7.46 -8.75 34.90
N GLU A 303 -8.27 -8.34 35.87
CA GLU A 303 -9.15 -7.17 35.78
C GLU A 303 -8.35 -5.86 35.63
N GLN A 304 -7.19 -5.76 36.27
CA GLN A 304 -6.29 -4.60 36.10
C GLN A 304 -5.73 -4.55 34.68
N LEU A 305 -5.32 -5.70 34.12
CA LEU A 305 -4.87 -5.78 32.73
C LEU A 305 -5.97 -5.35 31.76
N GLN A 306 -7.20 -5.80 32.00
CA GLN A 306 -8.35 -5.43 31.16
C GLN A 306 -8.66 -3.93 31.27
N ALA A 307 -8.64 -3.35 32.47
CA ALA A 307 -8.88 -1.92 32.67
C ALA A 307 -7.84 -1.05 31.93
N VAL A 308 -6.55 -1.39 32.02
CA VAL A 308 -5.48 -0.66 31.30
C VAL A 308 -5.64 -0.80 29.78
N LEU A 309 -6.07 -1.97 29.31
CA LEU A 309 -6.37 -2.18 27.90
C LEU A 309 -7.52 -1.30 27.42
N ASP A 310 -8.63 -1.29 28.15
CA ASP A 310 -9.81 -0.50 27.80
C ASP A 310 -9.48 1.00 27.78
N GLU A 311 -8.69 1.49 28.74
CA GLU A 311 -8.19 2.86 28.78
C GLU A 311 -7.32 3.19 27.55
N VAL A 312 -6.33 2.34 27.23
CA VAL A 312 -5.40 2.58 26.12
C VAL A 312 -6.10 2.48 24.75
N HIS A 313 -7.08 1.58 24.62
CA HIS A 313 -7.94 1.50 23.43
C HIS A 313 -8.78 2.76 23.29
N THR A 314 -9.48 3.19 24.36
CA THR A 314 -10.29 4.41 24.36
C THR A 314 -9.47 5.64 23.99
N GLU A 315 -8.30 5.84 24.61
CA GLU A 315 -7.40 6.95 24.30
C GLU A 315 -6.92 6.93 22.83
N SER A 316 -6.63 5.74 22.31
CA SER A 316 -6.26 5.57 20.90
C SER A 316 -7.42 5.89 19.95
N GLU A 317 -8.64 5.51 20.28
CA GLU A 317 -9.85 5.76 19.48
C GLU A 317 -10.21 7.25 19.47
N ASP A 318 -10.20 7.90 20.63
CA ASP A 318 -10.45 9.34 20.78
C ASP A 318 -9.41 10.18 20.03
N THR A 319 -8.14 9.77 20.12
CA THR A 319 -7.05 10.40 19.37
C THR A 319 -7.26 10.24 17.86
N ALA A 320 -7.68 9.06 17.39
CA ALA A 320 -7.97 8.82 15.99
C ALA A 320 -9.17 9.65 15.49
N ALA A 321 -10.23 9.77 16.30
CA ALA A 321 -11.40 10.59 16.00
C ALA A 321 -11.02 12.08 15.90
N THR A 322 -10.19 12.56 16.82
CA THR A 322 -9.66 13.94 16.79
C THR A 322 -8.82 14.19 15.54
N LEU A 323 -7.92 13.26 15.20
CA LEU A 323 -7.13 13.35 13.96
C LEU A 323 -8.03 13.41 12.71
N LYS A 324 -9.09 12.60 12.66
CA LYS A 324 -10.06 12.61 11.55
C LYS A 324 -10.76 13.97 11.43
N GLY A 325 -11.15 14.57 12.56
CA GLY A 325 -11.73 15.91 12.60
C GLY A 325 -10.77 16.99 12.10
N LEU A 326 -9.51 16.96 12.53
CA LEU A 326 -8.47 17.89 12.09
C LEU A 326 -8.17 17.75 10.60
N GLU A 327 -8.07 16.52 10.08
CA GLU A 327 -7.86 16.25 8.65
C GLU A 327 -8.99 16.81 7.80
N LYS A 328 -10.24 16.60 8.24
CA LYS A 328 -11.43 17.15 7.56
C LYS A 328 -11.37 18.68 7.53
N ARG A 329 -11.11 19.33 8.68
CA ARG A 329 -11.03 20.79 8.74
C ARG A 329 -9.90 21.36 7.87
N LEU A 330 -8.74 20.71 7.84
CA LEU A 330 -7.62 21.09 6.98
C LEU A 330 -7.98 20.98 5.49
N SER A 331 -8.72 19.94 5.11
CA SER A 331 -9.24 19.75 3.76
C SER A 331 -10.23 20.85 3.38
N ASP A 332 -11.17 21.19 4.27
CA ASP A 332 -12.15 22.27 4.05
C ASP A 332 -11.47 23.63 3.88
N ILE A 333 -10.51 23.96 4.76
CA ILE A 333 -9.74 25.21 4.69
C ILE A 333 -8.93 25.27 3.39
N SER A 334 -8.28 24.17 3.02
CA SER A 334 -7.51 24.06 1.77
C SER A 334 -8.39 24.38 0.56
N LEU A 335 -9.59 23.79 0.51
CA LEU A 335 -10.55 24.02 -0.57
C LEU A 335 -11.06 25.48 -0.58
N LEU A 336 -11.35 26.06 0.57
CA LEU A 336 -11.73 27.47 0.68
C LEU A 336 -10.62 28.40 0.20
N MET A 337 -9.39 28.19 0.65
CA MET A 337 -8.21 28.96 0.23
C MET A 337 -8.01 28.89 -1.29
N LYS A 338 -8.11 27.68 -1.87
CA LYS A 338 -8.04 27.49 -3.32
C LYS A 338 -9.09 28.35 -4.03
N ASN A 339 -10.35 28.24 -3.64
CA ASN A 339 -11.45 28.92 -4.34
C ASN A 339 -11.44 30.44 -4.13
N ILE A 340 -11.07 30.93 -2.94
CA ILE A 340 -10.88 32.37 -2.69
C ILE A 340 -9.78 32.92 -3.60
N SER A 341 -8.63 32.22 -3.67
CA SER A 341 -7.52 32.60 -4.55
C SER A 341 -7.94 32.60 -6.02
N ALA A 342 -8.62 31.55 -6.48
CA ALA A 342 -9.12 31.43 -7.84
C ALA A 342 -10.09 32.55 -8.21
N TYR A 343 -11.06 32.83 -7.34
CA TYR A 343 -12.04 33.89 -7.52
C TYR A 343 -11.39 35.27 -7.60
N GLN A 344 -10.46 35.57 -6.69
CA GLN A 344 -9.75 36.86 -6.67
C GLN A 344 -8.92 37.09 -7.94
N GLN A 345 -8.21 36.07 -8.42
CA GLN A 345 -7.33 36.18 -9.60
C GLN A 345 -8.12 36.32 -10.91
N THR A 346 -9.28 35.68 -11.00
CA THR A 346 -10.11 35.68 -12.22
C THR A 346 -11.16 36.81 -12.25
N LYS A 347 -11.38 37.50 -11.11
CA LYS A 347 -12.40 38.54 -10.96
C LYS A 347 -12.31 39.65 -12.00
N ALA A 348 -11.10 40.13 -12.31
CA ALA A 348 -10.91 41.22 -13.27
C ALA A 348 -11.36 40.81 -14.69
N VAL A 349 -10.93 39.63 -15.15
CA VAL A 349 -11.31 39.06 -16.45
C VAL A 349 -12.81 38.82 -16.52
N TYR A 350 -13.40 38.28 -15.45
CA TYR A 350 -14.84 38.03 -15.39
C TYR A 350 -15.69 39.32 -15.39
N MET A 351 -15.21 40.39 -14.74
CA MET A 351 -15.87 41.69 -14.80
C MET A 351 -15.82 42.30 -16.21
N GLN A 352 -14.73 42.10 -16.94
CA GLN A 352 -14.63 42.51 -18.34
C GLN A 352 -15.57 41.70 -19.23
N TYR A 353 -15.65 40.37 -19.01
CA TYR A 353 -16.61 39.50 -19.69
C TYR A 353 -18.06 39.98 -19.52
N LYS A 354 -18.45 40.34 -18.28
CA LYS A 354 -19.81 40.87 -18.02
C LYS A 354 -20.12 42.17 -18.75
N LYS A 355 -19.11 43.01 -19.01
CA LYS A 355 -19.22 44.31 -19.69
C LYS A 355 -18.96 44.22 -21.20
N ALA A 356 -18.51 43.07 -21.71
CA ALA A 356 -18.15 42.91 -23.12
C ALA A 356 -19.40 43.05 -24.01
N LYS A 357 -19.26 43.82 -25.10
CA LYS A 357 -20.30 43.96 -26.12
C LYS A 357 -20.53 42.64 -26.87
N ASP A 358 -19.43 41.95 -27.20
CA ASP A 358 -19.44 40.62 -27.82
C ASP A 358 -18.94 39.59 -26.79
N LYS A 359 -19.88 38.97 -26.10
CA LYS A 359 -19.60 38.01 -25.02
C LYS A 359 -19.01 36.71 -25.55
N GLU A 360 -19.46 36.22 -26.71
CA GLU A 360 -18.98 34.97 -27.30
C GLU A 360 -17.51 35.08 -27.72
N LYS A 361 -17.14 36.18 -28.39
CA LYS A 361 -15.74 36.42 -28.75
C LYS A 361 -14.86 36.56 -27.52
N PHE A 362 -15.33 37.25 -26.48
CA PHE A 362 -14.58 37.39 -25.23
C PHE A 362 -14.42 36.04 -24.51
N LEU A 363 -15.48 35.22 -24.49
CA LEU A 363 -15.48 33.88 -23.91
C LEU A 363 -14.44 33.00 -24.60
N ARG A 364 -14.44 32.91 -25.93
CA ARG A 364 -13.46 32.09 -26.68
C ARG A 364 -11.99 32.44 -26.38
N GLY A 365 -11.69 33.69 -26.04
CA GLY A 365 -10.33 34.11 -25.68
C GLY A 365 -9.97 33.95 -24.21
N ASN A 366 -10.95 33.77 -23.33
CA ASN A 366 -10.77 33.77 -21.86
C ASN A 366 -11.51 32.62 -21.17
N GLU A 367 -11.83 31.57 -21.90
CA GLU A 367 -12.71 30.47 -21.47
C GLU A 367 -12.26 29.87 -20.15
N SER A 368 -10.98 29.50 -20.04
CA SER A 368 -10.40 28.95 -18.81
C SER A 368 -10.64 29.86 -17.60
N SER A 369 -10.32 31.15 -17.73
CA SER A 369 -10.47 32.13 -16.63
C SER A 369 -11.92 32.29 -16.20
N ILE A 370 -12.86 32.24 -17.14
CA ILE A 370 -14.30 32.36 -16.87
C ILE A 370 -14.80 31.10 -16.18
N ILE A 371 -14.46 29.90 -16.68
CA ILE A 371 -14.81 28.62 -16.07
C ILE A 371 -14.30 28.53 -14.62
N ILE A 372 -13.03 28.89 -14.40
CA ILE A 372 -12.42 28.89 -13.07
C ILE A 372 -13.15 29.88 -12.13
N HIS A 373 -13.51 31.06 -12.64
CA HIS A 373 -14.25 32.05 -11.85
C HIS A 373 -15.62 31.53 -11.43
N GLU A 374 -16.38 30.95 -12.36
CA GLU A 374 -17.72 30.44 -12.11
C GLU A 374 -17.72 29.23 -11.18
N ALA A 375 -16.78 28.30 -11.36
CA ALA A 375 -16.57 27.16 -10.47
C ALA A 375 -16.23 27.62 -9.03
N ALA A 376 -15.32 28.58 -8.90
CA ALA A 376 -14.95 29.15 -7.61
C ALA A 376 -16.12 29.89 -6.96
N ALA A 377 -16.85 30.72 -7.72
CA ALA A 377 -18.00 31.46 -7.23
C ALA A 377 -19.11 30.51 -6.73
N LYS A 378 -19.41 29.45 -7.47
CA LYS A 378 -20.40 28.42 -7.09
C LYS A 378 -20.00 27.75 -5.77
N THR A 379 -18.74 27.33 -5.64
CA THR A 379 -18.23 26.67 -4.44
C THR A 379 -18.26 27.60 -3.23
N LEU A 380 -17.82 28.84 -3.38
CA LEU A 380 -17.83 29.84 -2.30
C LEU A 380 -19.25 30.22 -1.88
N GLN A 381 -20.18 30.30 -2.83
CA GLN A 381 -21.58 30.56 -2.53
C GLN A 381 -22.21 29.43 -1.71
N ALA A 382 -21.91 28.17 -2.06
CA ALA A 382 -22.36 27.01 -1.30
C ALA A 382 -21.73 26.97 0.11
N ALA A 383 -20.46 27.35 0.25
CA ALA A 383 -19.78 27.39 1.55
C ALA A 383 -20.26 28.53 2.46
N LYS A 384 -20.84 29.60 1.89
CA LYS A 384 -21.24 30.80 2.63
C LYS A 384 -22.42 30.55 3.57
N ASN A 385 -23.37 29.66 3.23
CA ASN A 385 -24.58 29.34 4.01
C ASN A 385 -25.24 30.58 4.68
N GLY A 386 -25.26 31.73 3.99
CA GLY A 386 -25.83 33.00 4.50
C GLY A 386 -24.90 33.89 5.35
N GLY A 387 -23.71 33.42 5.76
CA GLY A 387 -22.72 34.17 6.56
C GLY A 387 -21.70 34.98 5.74
N LYS A 388 -20.65 35.51 6.39
CA LYS A 388 -19.48 36.09 5.68
C LYS A 388 -18.40 35.02 5.51
N LEU A 389 -17.74 34.99 4.36
CA LEU A 389 -16.59 34.11 4.13
C LEU A 389 -15.38 34.61 4.93
N PRO A 390 -14.61 33.71 5.57
CA PRO A 390 -13.37 34.09 6.23
C PRO A 390 -12.36 34.70 5.25
N ASP A 391 -11.51 35.59 5.75
CA ASP A 391 -10.40 36.14 4.97
C ASP A 391 -9.31 35.09 4.72
N PHE A 392 -8.61 35.21 3.59
CA PHE A 392 -7.52 34.30 3.22
C PHE A 392 -6.42 34.25 4.28
N LYS A 393 -6.05 35.39 4.89
CA LYS A 393 -5.01 35.44 5.91
C LYS A 393 -5.42 34.68 7.16
N THR A 394 -6.68 34.81 7.59
CA THR A 394 -7.23 34.07 8.73
C THR A 394 -7.20 32.57 8.47
N LEU A 395 -7.67 32.14 7.29
CA LEU A 395 -7.63 30.73 6.88
C LEU A 395 -6.22 30.17 6.82
N HIS A 396 -5.26 30.96 6.33
CA HIS A 396 -3.86 30.55 6.26
C HIS A 396 -3.24 30.36 7.65
N THR A 397 -3.52 31.26 8.59
CA THR A 397 -3.08 31.12 9.99
C THR A 397 -3.69 29.88 10.64
N GLU A 398 -5.01 29.69 10.51
CA GLU A 398 -5.70 28.51 11.03
C GLU A 398 -5.14 27.21 10.45
N TYR A 399 -4.92 27.17 9.12
CA TYR A 399 -4.32 26.01 8.45
C TYR A 399 -2.95 25.64 9.03
N LYS A 400 -2.09 26.64 9.29
CA LYS A 400 -0.77 26.42 9.88
C LYS A 400 -0.87 25.84 11.29
N GLU A 401 -1.69 26.44 12.15
CA GLU A 401 -1.88 25.99 13.53
C GLU A 401 -2.46 24.57 13.60
N LEU A 402 -3.47 24.27 12.78
CA LEU A 402 -4.07 22.93 12.72
C LEU A 402 -3.10 21.89 12.15
N THR A 403 -2.23 22.28 11.21
CA THR A 403 -1.19 21.39 10.69
C THR A 403 -0.19 21.02 11.79
N GLU A 404 0.27 21.99 12.58
CA GLU A 404 1.18 21.75 13.70
C GLU A 404 0.55 20.88 14.79
N LYS A 405 -0.73 21.13 15.13
CA LYS A 405 -1.50 20.28 16.06
C LYS A 405 -1.63 18.85 15.54
N LYS A 406 -2.00 18.69 14.27
CA LYS A 406 -2.13 17.38 13.62
C LYS A 406 -0.82 16.61 13.66
N ASP A 407 0.30 17.25 13.37
CA ASP A 407 1.61 16.59 13.32
C ASP A 407 2.07 16.11 14.71
N LYS A 408 1.82 16.89 15.77
CA LYS A 408 2.05 16.47 17.16
C LYS A 408 1.18 15.28 17.54
N LEU A 409 -0.12 15.38 17.27
CA LEU A 409 -1.10 14.34 17.60
C LEU A 409 -0.82 13.02 16.83
N TYR A 410 -0.30 13.09 15.60
CA TYR A 410 0.13 11.90 14.86
C TYR A 410 1.28 11.15 15.54
N GLN A 411 2.19 11.87 16.20
CA GLN A 411 3.29 11.23 16.94
C GLN A 411 2.77 10.51 18.18
N GLU A 412 1.84 11.13 18.91
CA GLU A 412 1.16 10.55 20.08
C GLU A 412 0.35 9.33 19.68
N TYR A 413 -0.50 9.44 18.66
CA TYR A 413 -1.24 8.32 18.10
C TYR A 413 -0.34 7.15 17.68
N GLY A 414 0.82 7.46 17.09
CA GLY A 414 1.82 6.45 16.74
C GLY A 414 2.43 5.71 17.94
N LYS A 415 2.53 6.37 19.11
CA LYS A 415 2.93 5.74 20.38
C LYS A 415 1.80 4.91 20.96
N LEU A 416 0.58 5.45 21.00
CA LEU A 416 -0.62 4.75 21.48
C LEU A 416 -0.87 3.46 20.69
N LYS A 417 -0.79 3.50 19.36
CA LYS A 417 -0.93 2.30 18.52
C LYS A 417 0.09 1.21 18.83
N LYS A 418 1.32 1.58 19.23
CA LYS A 418 2.32 0.61 19.68
C LYS A 418 1.98 0.05 21.06
N LYS A 419 1.49 0.90 21.97
CA LYS A 419 1.03 0.52 23.30
C LYS A 419 -0.14 -0.46 23.21
N VAL A 420 -1.21 -0.12 22.47
CA VAL A 420 -2.34 -1.01 22.15
C VAL A 420 -1.85 -2.39 21.72
N LYS A 421 -1.00 -2.43 20.67
CA LYS A 421 -0.47 -3.70 20.15
C LYS A 421 0.32 -4.51 21.19
N GLN A 422 1.09 -3.84 22.04
CA GLN A 422 1.87 -4.49 23.09
C GLN A 422 0.92 -5.11 24.12
N TYR A 423 -0.02 -4.35 24.65
CA TYR A 423 -0.98 -4.84 25.65
C TYR A 423 -1.91 -5.93 25.09
N ASP A 424 -2.34 -5.83 23.83
CA ASP A 424 -3.09 -6.90 23.16
C ASP A 424 -2.28 -8.21 23.12
N THR A 425 -0.98 -8.11 22.83
CA THR A 425 -0.08 -9.27 22.82
C THR A 425 0.09 -9.85 24.23
N ILE A 426 0.22 -9.00 25.25
CA ILE A 426 0.30 -9.42 26.66
C ILE A 426 -0.97 -10.17 27.07
N LYS A 427 -2.14 -9.60 26.78
CA LYS A 427 -3.43 -10.24 27.10
C LYS A 427 -3.58 -11.59 26.41
N GLN A 428 -3.26 -11.69 25.12
CA GLN A 428 -3.30 -12.97 24.41
C GLN A 428 -2.35 -14.01 25.01
N ASN A 429 -1.17 -13.59 25.49
CA ASN A 429 -0.25 -14.46 26.19
C ASN A 429 -0.82 -14.91 27.54
N VAL A 430 -1.38 -14.00 28.34
CA VAL A 430 -2.04 -14.30 29.62
C VAL A 430 -3.20 -15.28 29.41
N ASP A 431 -4.09 -15.00 28.45
CA ASP A 431 -5.22 -15.88 28.07
C ASP A 431 -4.73 -17.30 27.72
N SER A 432 -3.63 -17.39 26.97
CA SER A 432 -3.02 -18.66 26.57
C SER A 432 -2.42 -19.43 27.76
N ILE A 433 -1.74 -18.73 28.67
CA ILE A 433 -1.15 -19.32 29.89
C ILE A 433 -2.25 -19.84 30.81
N LEU A 434 -3.28 -19.02 31.06
CA LEU A 434 -4.42 -19.41 31.90
C LEU A 434 -5.21 -20.58 31.30
N ARG A 435 -5.33 -20.64 29.96
CA ARG A 435 -5.97 -21.77 29.28
C ARG A 435 -5.18 -23.07 29.43
N GLN A 436 -3.85 -23.01 29.36
CA GLN A 436 -2.98 -24.17 29.58
C GLN A 436 -3.05 -24.67 31.03
N ALA A 437 -3.10 -23.77 32.01
CA ALA A 437 -3.25 -24.14 33.42
C ALA A 437 -4.58 -24.86 33.74
N LYS A 438 -5.64 -24.60 32.95
CA LYS A 438 -6.96 -25.25 33.10
C LYS A 438 -7.07 -26.62 32.41
N GLN A 439 -6.09 -27.02 31.58
CA GLN A 439 -6.06 -28.37 31.03
C GLN A 439 -5.28 -29.29 31.99
N PRO A 440 -5.88 -30.36 32.54
CA PRO A 440 -5.12 -31.29 33.38
C PRO A 440 -3.98 -31.93 32.55
N GLU A 441 -2.81 -32.14 33.17
CA GLU A 441 -1.71 -32.92 32.59
C GLU A 441 -2.22 -34.32 32.22
N ARG A 442 -2.70 -34.51 30.99
CA ARG A 442 -2.89 -35.84 30.41
C ARG A 442 -1.51 -36.39 30.08
N GLY A 443 -0.84 -36.93 31.09
CA GLY A 443 0.51 -37.46 30.92
C GLY A 443 1.24 -37.94 32.16
N LYS A 444 0.55 -38.47 33.19
CA LYS A 444 1.19 -39.23 34.27
C LYS A 444 0.32 -40.39 34.81
N GLU A 445 -0.35 -41.14 33.95
CA GLU A 445 -0.92 -42.44 34.33
C GLU A 445 -0.82 -43.41 33.14
N ALA A 446 0.38 -43.94 32.92
CA ALA A 446 0.60 -45.20 32.20
C ALA A 446 2.07 -45.65 32.36
N GLU A 447 2.49 -45.94 33.59
CA GLU A 447 3.61 -46.85 33.85
C GLU A 447 3.34 -47.54 35.19
N ARG A 448 2.60 -48.64 35.12
CA ARG A 448 2.69 -49.79 36.03
C ARG A 448 2.40 -51.05 35.26
#